data_AF-A0A9P1IDX3-F1
#
_entry.id   AF-A0A9P1IDX3-F1
#
_cell.length_a   1.000
_cell.length_b   1.000
_cell.length_c   1.000
_cell.angle_alpha   90.00
_cell.angle_beta   90.00
_cell.angle_gamma   90.00
#
_symmetry.space_group_name_H-M   'P 1'
#
loop_
_entity.id
_entity.type
_entity.pdbx_description
1 polymer ?
#
loop_
_entity_poly.entity_id
_entity_poly.type
_entity_poly.pdbx_seq_one_letter_code
_entity_poly.pdbx_strand_id
1 'polypeptide(L)'
;MGVNLLESLLLYEALFKISEPCSLYHTNLECQYFQILVTTGNCGLVLIQIAMSIDRFLCLVWTSGCSSTIAMILGGSAFTASFSLFFFLTQNDPMNNYVSNCGYYPTASYSNFEFMLSVLFYITLANIPIDLALLRLSFWREKRILRSFIMQERFETRSSLKSTQAMFILSICQFSFMASYSGITWFLLQVQVYMTSFQYSVILSLVYATPYACLTLPLVLCAILRFIKNQRNRSITSLTNHRETHEEHMQKITKIWN
;
A
#
# COMPACT_ATOMS: atom_id res chain seq x y z
N MET A 1 6.86 -1.30 -14.22
CA MET A 1 7.30 -1.97 -15.47
C MET A 1 8.79 -2.36 -15.42
N GLY A 2 9.67 -1.62 -14.73
CA GLY A 2 11.08 -2.01 -14.55
C GLY A 2 11.36 -3.17 -13.59
N VAL A 3 10.51 -3.40 -12.57
CA VAL A 3 10.72 -4.44 -11.55
C VAL A 3 10.55 -5.86 -12.12
N ASN A 4 9.50 -6.10 -12.92
CA ASN A 4 9.26 -7.40 -13.55
C ASN A 4 10.37 -7.80 -14.53
N LEU A 5 11.01 -6.80 -15.16
CA LEU A 5 12.07 -7.02 -16.15
C LEU A 5 13.38 -7.43 -15.45
N LEU A 6 13.66 -6.84 -14.28
CA LEU A 6 14.81 -7.17 -13.45
C LEU A 6 14.65 -8.53 -12.75
N GLU A 7 13.45 -8.86 -12.27
CA GLU A 7 13.15 -10.19 -11.71
C GLU A 7 13.16 -11.28 -12.77
N SER A 8 12.64 -11.02 -13.97
CA SER A 8 12.80 -11.95 -15.09
C SER A 8 14.27 -12.11 -15.50
N LEU A 9 15.11 -11.08 -15.31
CA LEU A 9 16.55 -11.16 -15.53
C LEU A 9 17.22 -12.02 -14.45
N LEU A 10 16.84 -11.85 -13.18
CA LEU A 10 17.33 -12.64 -12.04
C LEU A 10 16.89 -14.12 -12.12
N LEU A 11 15.64 -14.38 -12.52
CA LEU A 11 15.13 -15.72 -12.82
C LEU A 11 15.83 -16.33 -14.04
N TYR A 12 16.09 -15.52 -15.07
CA TYR A 12 16.84 -15.96 -16.24
C TYR A 12 18.29 -16.29 -15.89
N GLU A 13 18.98 -15.47 -15.10
CA GLU A 13 20.35 -15.77 -14.63
C GLU A 13 20.37 -16.98 -13.70
N ALA A 14 19.42 -17.09 -12.75
CA ALA A 14 19.32 -18.22 -11.85
C ALA A 14 19.01 -19.55 -12.57
N LEU A 15 18.28 -19.51 -13.70
CA LEU A 15 17.89 -20.71 -14.46
C LEU A 15 18.85 -21.05 -15.62
N PHE A 16 19.51 -20.07 -16.26
CA PHE A 16 20.31 -20.28 -17.47
C PHE A 16 21.82 -20.07 -17.30
N LYS A 17 22.30 -19.37 -16.25
CA LYS A 17 23.76 -19.18 -15.98
C LYS A 17 24.35 -20.22 -15.01
N ILE A 18 23.68 -21.36 -14.86
CA ILE A 18 24.04 -22.48 -13.94
C ILE A 18 25.44 -23.07 -14.22
N SER A 19 26.00 -22.89 -15.42
CA SER A 19 27.28 -23.49 -15.83
C SER A 19 28.54 -22.80 -15.29
N GLU A 20 28.44 -21.63 -14.63
CA GLU A 20 29.61 -20.90 -14.11
C GLU A 20 29.42 -20.45 -12.64
N PRO A 21 29.84 -21.25 -11.65
CA PRO A 21 29.62 -20.97 -10.22
C PRO A 21 30.37 -19.74 -9.70
N CYS A 22 31.40 -19.25 -10.41
CA CYS A 22 32.13 -18.02 -10.06
C CYS A 22 31.38 -16.73 -10.42
N SER A 23 30.26 -16.80 -11.14
CA SER A 23 29.47 -15.63 -11.56
C SER A 23 28.24 -15.35 -10.69
N LEU A 24 28.00 -16.15 -9.64
CA LEU A 24 26.78 -16.11 -8.83
C LEU A 24 26.85 -15.18 -7.60
N TYR A 25 28.02 -14.61 -7.32
CA TYR A 25 28.21 -13.67 -6.22
C TYR A 25 28.27 -12.25 -6.77
N HIS A 26 27.27 -11.46 -6.40
CA HIS A 26 27.23 -10.04 -6.72
C HIS A 26 27.81 -9.23 -5.57
N THR A 27 28.47 -8.13 -5.91
CA THR A 27 28.83 -7.14 -4.89
C THR A 27 27.55 -6.43 -4.44
N ASN A 28 27.47 -6.03 -3.16
CA ASN A 28 26.32 -5.24 -2.68
C ASN A 28 26.14 -3.92 -3.47
N LEU A 29 27.21 -3.37 -4.05
CA LEU A 29 27.18 -2.22 -4.95
C LEU A 29 26.38 -2.47 -6.24
N GLU A 30 26.47 -3.66 -6.83
CA GLU A 30 25.67 -4.01 -8.03
C GLU A 30 24.18 -4.17 -7.68
N CYS A 31 23.88 -4.65 -6.47
CA CYS A 31 22.52 -4.89 -5.98
C CYS A 31 21.86 -3.66 -5.34
N GLN A 32 22.58 -2.54 -5.18
CA GLN A 32 22.11 -1.38 -4.42
C GLN A 32 20.77 -0.83 -4.92
N TYR A 33 20.56 -0.78 -6.24
CA TYR A 33 19.32 -0.25 -6.82
C TYR A 33 18.11 -1.11 -6.48
N PHE A 34 18.28 -2.42 -6.41
CA PHE A 34 17.22 -3.34 -6.02
C PHE A 34 16.89 -3.16 -4.53
N GLN A 35 17.90 -3.07 -3.68
CA GLN A 35 17.71 -2.85 -2.24
C GLN A 35 17.06 -1.49 -1.94
N ILE A 36 17.42 -0.43 -2.68
CA ILE A 36 16.77 0.88 -2.60
C ILE A 36 15.28 0.75 -2.93
N LEU A 37 14.93 0.09 -4.03
CA LEU A 37 13.55 -0.06 -4.47
C LEU A 37 12.71 -0.84 -3.46
N VAL A 38 13.23 -1.96 -2.94
CA VAL A 38 12.55 -2.78 -1.94
C VAL A 38 12.34 -1.99 -0.64
N THR A 39 13.40 -1.34 -0.14
CA THR A 39 13.35 -0.58 1.11
C THR A 39 12.41 0.60 1.00
N THR A 40 12.53 1.38 -0.08
CA THR A 40 11.65 2.53 -0.35
C THR A 40 10.21 2.08 -0.55
N GLY A 41 9.97 0.94 -1.20
CA GLY A 41 8.63 0.38 -1.38
C GLY A 41 7.97 0.01 -0.05
N ASN A 42 8.67 -0.74 0.80
CA ASN A 42 8.17 -1.15 2.11
C ASN A 42 7.90 0.03 3.04
N CYS A 43 8.88 0.92 3.20
CA CYS A 43 8.72 2.11 4.02
C CYS A 43 7.64 3.03 3.44
N GLY A 44 7.62 3.18 2.11
CA GLY A 44 6.67 4.01 1.39
C GLY A 44 5.23 3.61 1.59
N LEU A 45 4.90 2.32 1.50
CA LEU A 45 3.54 1.85 1.74
C LEU A 45 3.05 2.20 3.15
N VAL A 46 3.88 1.96 4.16
CA VAL A 46 3.55 2.25 5.57
C VAL A 46 3.39 3.76 5.79
N LEU A 47 4.34 4.57 5.32
CA LEU A 47 4.32 6.02 5.50
C LEU A 47 3.15 6.68 4.74
N ILE A 48 2.84 6.22 3.53
CA ILE A 48 1.69 6.70 2.76
C ILE A 48 0.38 6.33 3.48
N GLN A 49 0.29 5.13 4.07
CA GLN A 49 -0.89 4.76 4.85
C GLN A 49 -1.10 5.67 6.07
N ILE A 50 -0.03 6.01 6.79
CA ILE A 50 -0.10 6.96 7.90
C ILE A 50 -0.52 8.35 7.40
N ALA A 51 0.07 8.82 6.30
CA ALA A 51 -0.30 10.10 5.69
C ALA A 51 -1.78 10.15 5.32
N MET A 52 -2.33 9.08 4.73
CA MET A 52 -3.76 8.95 4.43
C MET A 52 -4.62 8.96 5.70
N SER A 53 -4.18 8.28 6.77
CA SER A 53 -4.89 8.24 8.05
C SER A 53 -4.96 9.63 8.70
N ILE A 54 -3.84 10.38 8.67
CA ILE A 54 -3.75 11.75 9.17
C ILE A 54 -4.63 12.69 8.35
N ASP A 55 -4.59 12.61 7.02
CA ASP A 55 -5.46 13.38 6.12
C ASP A 55 -6.95 13.18 6.48
N ARG A 56 -7.37 11.92 6.68
CA ARG A 56 -8.74 11.62 7.09
C ARG A 56 -9.08 12.17 8.47
N PHE A 57 -8.18 12.04 9.43
CA PHE A 57 -8.37 12.58 10.77
C PHE A 57 -8.57 14.10 10.74
N LEU A 58 -7.70 14.82 10.02
CA LEU A 58 -7.80 16.27 9.86
C LEU A 58 -9.12 16.68 9.20
N CYS A 59 -9.56 15.95 8.17
CA CYS A 59 -10.83 16.20 7.50
C CYS A 59 -12.06 15.89 8.37
N LEU A 60 -11.93 14.98 9.34
CA LEU A 60 -13.00 14.68 10.30
C LEU A 60 -13.12 15.73 11.41
N VAL A 61 -11.99 16.24 11.92
CA VAL A 61 -11.95 17.20 13.03
C VAL A 61 -12.13 18.64 12.56
N TRP A 62 -11.48 19.01 11.46
CA TRP A 62 -11.50 20.36 10.91
C TRP A 62 -12.20 20.39 9.55
N THR A 63 -13.31 21.12 9.45
CA THR A 63 -14.06 21.27 8.18
C THR A 63 -13.25 21.95 7.09
N SER A 64 -12.26 22.79 7.43
CA SER A 64 -11.29 23.37 6.49
C SER A 64 -10.05 22.48 6.23
N GLY A 65 -9.92 21.35 6.94
CA GLY A 65 -8.77 20.45 6.88
C GLY A 65 -8.76 19.52 5.66
N CYS A 66 -9.88 19.39 4.94
CA CYS A 66 -9.98 18.57 3.72
C CYS A 66 -9.39 19.29 2.48
N SER A 67 -8.22 19.91 2.60
CA SER A 67 -7.56 20.60 1.49
C SER A 67 -6.66 19.66 0.72
N SER A 68 -6.80 19.63 -0.61
CA SER A 68 -5.92 18.89 -1.52
C SER A 68 -4.43 19.20 -1.30
N THR A 69 -4.12 20.44 -0.90
CA THR A 69 -2.75 20.88 -0.62
C THR A 69 -2.13 20.14 0.55
N ILE A 70 -2.90 19.89 1.62
CA ILE A 70 -2.42 19.18 2.82
C ILE A 70 -2.09 17.73 2.45
N ALA A 71 -2.98 17.06 1.70
CA ALA A 71 -2.75 15.70 1.21
C ALA A 71 -1.50 15.60 0.33
N MET A 72 -1.28 16.57 -0.56
CA MET A 72 -0.06 16.60 -1.41
C MET A 72 1.22 16.79 -0.59
N ILE A 73 1.20 17.67 0.42
CA ILE A 73 2.36 17.89 1.30
C ILE A 73 2.68 16.61 2.09
N LEU A 74 1.67 15.97 2.68
CA LEU A 74 1.84 14.72 3.44
C LEU A 74 2.31 13.57 2.54
N GLY A 75 1.80 13.45 1.32
CA GLY A 75 2.26 12.44 0.36
C GLY A 75 3.70 12.68 -0.10
N GLY A 76 4.05 13.94 -0.41
CA GLY A 76 5.40 14.32 -0.83
C GLY A 76 6.43 14.11 0.28
N SER A 77 6.08 14.44 1.52
CA SER A 77 6.96 14.22 2.67
C SER A 77 7.17 12.72 2.95
N ALA A 78 6.11 11.91 2.86
CA ALA A 78 6.20 10.45 3.00
C ALA A 78 7.11 9.83 1.92
N PHE A 79 6.99 10.25 0.66
CA PHE A 79 7.84 9.75 -0.42
C PHE A 79 9.32 10.11 -0.20
N THR A 80 9.59 11.36 0.16
CA THR A 80 10.95 11.85 0.40
C THR A 80 11.58 11.14 1.60
N ALA A 81 10.84 10.97 2.69
CA ALA A 81 11.30 10.23 3.87
C ALA A 81 11.61 8.76 3.54
N SER A 82 10.75 8.12 2.73
CA SER A 82 10.94 6.73 2.32
C SER A 82 12.22 6.50 1.53
N PHE A 83 12.54 7.42 0.60
CA PHE A 83 13.75 7.36 -0.20
C PHE A 83 15.01 7.62 0.64
N SER A 84 14.95 8.62 1.53
CA SER A 84 16.07 8.98 2.41
C SER A 84 16.41 7.91 3.45
N LEU A 85 15.43 7.09 3.88
CA LEU A 85 15.64 6.04 4.87
C LEU A 85 16.71 5.03 4.45
N PHE A 86 16.78 4.68 3.16
CA PHE A 86 17.80 3.76 2.66
C PHE A 86 19.21 4.31 2.90
N PHE A 87 19.47 5.56 2.51
CA PHE A 87 20.79 6.19 2.69
C PHE A 87 21.18 6.33 4.16
N PHE A 88 20.20 6.57 5.03
CA PHE A 88 20.43 6.62 6.47
C PHE A 88 20.81 5.25 7.05
N LEU A 89 20.13 4.18 6.62
CA LEU A 89 20.40 2.81 7.05
C LEU A 89 21.78 2.32 6.59
N THR A 90 22.28 2.80 5.46
CA THR A 90 23.53 2.35 4.84
C THR A 90 24.72 3.30 5.06
N GLN A 91 24.55 4.37 5.84
CA GLN A 91 25.56 5.44 5.96
C GLN A 91 26.92 4.93 6.49
N ASN A 92 26.93 3.88 7.31
CA ASN A 92 28.13 3.34 7.93
C ASN A 92 28.69 2.10 7.21
N ASP A 93 28.11 1.71 6.08
CA ASP A 93 28.45 0.46 5.41
C ASP A 93 29.30 0.66 4.15
N PRO A 94 30.51 0.07 4.08
CA PRO A 94 31.37 0.21 2.90
C PRO A 94 30.87 -0.59 1.69
N MET A 95 29.73 -1.29 1.76
CA MET A 95 29.05 -1.99 0.65
C MET A 95 29.94 -2.95 -0.18
N ASN A 96 31.10 -3.35 0.34
CA ASN A 96 32.09 -4.17 -0.37
C ASN A 96 31.92 -5.69 -0.17
N ASN A 97 30.90 -6.10 0.59
CA ASN A 97 30.64 -7.52 0.83
C ASN A 97 29.94 -8.16 -0.38
N TYR A 98 30.26 -9.42 -0.62
CA TYR A 98 29.62 -10.24 -1.66
C TYR A 98 28.38 -10.93 -1.10
N VAL A 99 27.29 -10.90 -1.86
CA VAL A 99 26.04 -11.58 -1.56
C VAL A 99 25.69 -12.55 -2.68
N SER A 100 25.08 -13.67 -2.31
CA SER A 100 24.65 -14.72 -3.25
C SER A 100 23.36 -14.37 -3.99
N ASN A 101 22.63 -13.34 -3.55
CA ASN A 101 21.45 -12.81 -4.22
C ASN A 101 21.22 -11.35 -3.82
N CYS A 102 20.75 -10.50 -4.75
CA CYS A 102 20.42 -9.10 -4.48
C CYS A 102 19.24 -8.91 -3.51
N GLY A 103 18.49 -9.98 -3.21
CA GLY A 103 17.43 -9.99 -2.20
C GLY A 103 17.91 -9.99 -0.75
N TYR A 104 19.20 -10.23 -0.48
CA TYR A 104 19.75 -10.15 0.88
C TYR A 104 20.10 -8.71 1.25
N TYR A 105 19.81 -8.34 2.50
CA TYR A 105 20.34 -7.13 3.09
C TYR A 105 21.85 -7.25 3.29
N PRO A 106 22.63 -6.16 3.15
CA PRO A 106 24.05 -6.17 3.39
C PRO A 106 24.35 -6.65 4.82
N THR A 107 25.28 -7.61 4.94
CA THR A 107 25.56 -8.32 6.20
C THR A 107 26.00 -7.40 7.34
N ALA A 108 26.67 -6.30 7.03
CA ALA A 108 27.18 -5.36 8.01
C ALA A 108 26.08 -4.41 8.55
N SER A 109 25.05 -4.08 7.76
CA SER A 109 23.84 -3.37 8.20
C SER A 109 22.62 -4.26 8.46
N TYR A 110 22.79 -5.59 8.53
CA TYR A 110 21.69 -6.53 8.70
C TYR A 110 20.81 -6.18 9.91
N SER A 111 21.43 -5.85 11.06
CA SER A 111 20.72 -5.48 12.29
C SER A 111 19.86 -4.22 12.13
N ASN A 112 20.31 -3.24 11.33
CA ASN A 112 19.56 -2.01 11.08
C ASN A 112 18.31 -2.27 10.23
N PHE A 113 18.43 -3.12 9.21
CA PHE A 113 17.30 -3.52 8.36
C PHE A 113 16.30 -4.41 9.11
N GLU A 114 16.77 -5.32 9.95
CA GLU A 114 15.91 -6.13 10.82
C GLU A 114 15.12 -5.25 11.79
N PHE A 115 15.80 -4.29 12.44
CA PHE A 115 15.15 -3.32 13.32
C PHE A 115 14.10 -2.49 12.58
N MET A 116 14.43 -1.97 11.39
CA MET A 116 13.49 -1.24 10.54
C MET A 116 12.25 -2.09 10.21
N LEU A 117 12.43 -3.34 9.76
CA LEU A 117 11.31 -4.24 9.44
C LEU A 117 10.42 -4.52 10.66
N SER A 118 11.03 -4.72 11.83
CA SER A 118 10.29 -4.91 13.09
C SER A 118 9.45 -3.69 13.43
N VAL A 119 10.04 -2.48 13.34
CA VAL A 119 9.33 -1.22 13.58
C VAL A 119 8.17 -1.04 12.59
N LEU A 120 8.39 -1.29 11.30
CA LEU A 120 7.34 -1.21 10.28
C LEU A 120 6.19 -2.20 10.54
N PHE A 121 6.51 -3.41 11.01
CA PHE A 121 5.51 -4.40 11.41
C PHE A 121 4.62 -3.89 12.56
N TYR A 122 5.22 -3.34 13.62
CA TYR A 122 4.44 -2.77 14.73
C TYR A 122 3.60 -1.57 14.30
N ILE A 123 4.11 -0.70 13.44
CA ILE A 123 3.37 0.44 12.91
C ILE A 123 2.16 -0.03 12.06
N THR A 124 2.36 -1.01 11.17
CA THR A 124 1.24 -1.56 10.36
C THR A 124 0.18 -2.23 11.22
N LEU A 125 0.58 -2.94 12.28
CA LEU A 125 -0.34 -3.51 13.25
C LEU A 125 -1.13 -2.42 13.98
N ALA A 126 -0.48 -1.32 14.37
CA ALA A 126 -1.12 -0.17 15.03
C ALA A 126 -2.05 0.63 14.09
N ASN A 127 -1.82 0.61 12.78
CA ASN A 127 -2.69 1.29 11.82
C ASN A 127 -4.08 0.65 11.72
N ILE A 128 -4.22 -0.67 11.90
CA ILE A 128 -5.52 -1.37 11.83
C ILE A 128 -6.56 -0.78 12.82
N PRO A 129 -6.28 -0.66 14.13
CA PRO A 129 -7.24 -0.07 15.06
C PRO A 129 -7.48 1.43 14.79
N ILE A 130 -6.48 2.16 14.29
CA ILE A 130 -6.63 3.58 13.90
C ILE A 130 -7.60 3.71 12.72
N ASP A 131 -7.40 2.93 11.66
CA ASP A 131 -8.27 2.92 10.47
C ASP A 131 -9.68 2.45 10.82
N LEU A 132 -9.82 1.47 11.71
CA LEU A 132 -11.12 1.03 12.21
C LEU A 132 -11.83 2.14 13.01
N ALA A 133 -11.10 2.88 13.84
CA ALA A 133 -11.65 4.01 14.59
C ALA A 133 -12.12 5.13 13.64
N LEU A 134 -11.31 5.48 12.64
CA LEU A 134 -11.67 6.46 11.60
C LEU A 134 -12.90 6.01 10.78
N LEU A 135 -12.99 4.72 10.46
CA LEU A 135 -14.16 4.15 9.77
C LEU A 135 -15.43 4.25 10.63
N ARG A 136 -15.34 3.98 11.93
CA ARG A 136 -16.49 4.12 12.84
C ARG A 136 -16.91 5.58 13.00
N LEU A 137 -15.97 6.49 13.13
CA LEU A 137 -16.25 7.93 13.25
C LEU A 137 -16.91 8.47 11.97
N SER A 138 -16.40 8.10 10.79
CA SER A 138 -16.97 8.50 9.50
C SER A 138 -18.39 7.95 9.30
N PHE A 139 -18.64 6.70 9.69
CA PHE A 139 -19.99 6.11 9.65
C PHE A 139 -20.96 6.83 10.59
N TRP A 140 -20.52 7.19 11.80
CA TRP A 140 -21.36 7.92 12.73
C TRP A 140 -21.70 9.33 12.25
N ARG A 141 -20.73 10.01 11.62
CA ARG A 141 -20.94 11.32 10.97
C ARG A 141 -21.96 11.22 9.84
N GLU A 142 -21.87 10.20 8.98
CA GLU A 142 -22.87 9.97 7.93
C GLU A 142 -24.27 9.79 8.53
N LYS A 143 -24.42 8.99 9.59
CA LYS A 143 -25.71 8.78 10.25
C LYS A 143 -26.31 10.07 10.82
N ARG A 144 -25.48 11.00 11.31
CA ARG A 144 -25.94 12.32 11.75
C ARG A 144 -26.38 13.20 10.57
N ILE A 145 -25.59 13.25 9.51
CA ILE A 145 -25.83 14.12 8.34
C ILE A 145 -26.99 13.60 7.47
N LEU A 146 -27.31 12.30 7.50
CA LEU A 146 -28.52 11.76 6.89
C LEU A 146 -29.81 12.39 7.44
N ARG A 147 -29.77 13.05 8.61
CA ARG A 147 -30.89 13.83 9.15
C ARG A 147 -30.97 15.25 8.60
N SER A 148 -29.90 15.80 8.01
CA SER A 148 -29.92 17.13 7.37
C SER A 148 -30.37 17.02 5.91
N PHE A 149 -31.09 18.02 5.38
CA PHE A 149 -31.57 18.03 3.99
C PHE A 149 -30.55 18.58 2.97
N ILE A 150 -29.34 18.94 3.41
CA ILE A 150 -28.33 19.56 2.55
C ILE A 150 -27.64 18.49 1.69
N MET A 151 -27.93 18.50 0.39
CA MET A 151 -27.47 17.47 -0.56
C MET A 151 -25.94 17.46 -0.72
N GLN A 152 -25.30 18.62 -0.71
CA GLN A 152 -23.85 18.75 -0.91
C GLN A 152 -23.05 18.10 0.23
N GLU A 153 -23.42 18.36 1.48
CA GLU A 153 -22.79 17.75 2.66
C GLU A 153 -22.94 16.22 2.69
N ARG A 154 -24.09 15.71 2.25
CA ARG A 154 -24.32 14.25 2.14
C ARG A 154 -23.39 13.62 1.09
N PHE A 155 -23.19 14.29 -0.04
CA PHE A 155 -22.32 13.79 -1.10
C PHE A 155 -20.85 13.73 -0.65
N GLU A 156 -20.35 14.80 -0.03
CA GLU A 156 -18.99 14.87 0.50
C GLU A 156 -18.75 13.82 1.60
N THR A 157 -19.71 13.64 2.51
CA THR A 157 -19.61 12.65 3.58
C THR A 157 -19.59 11.21 3.04
N ARG A 158 -20.43 10.90 2.04
CA ARG A 158 -20.43 9.57 1.38
C ARG A 158 -19.13 9.30 0.62
N SER A 159 -18.60 10.31 -0.07
CA SER A 159 -17.30 10.21 -0.74
C SER A 159 -16.19 9.92 0.26
N SER A 160 -16.18 10.64 1.39
CA SER A 160 -15.22 10.44 2.48
C SER A 160 -15.32 9.03 3.08
N LEU A 161 -16.52 8.54 3.36
CA LEU A 161 -16.74 7.17 3.86
C LEU A 161 -16.21 6.10 2.91
N LYS A 162 -16.50 6.22 1.60
CA LYS A 162 -16.01 5.27 0.60
C LYS A 162 -14.49 5.26 0.51
N SER A 163 -13.87 6.43 0.65
CA SER A 163 -12.41 6.56 0.73
C SER A 163 -11.85 5.89 1.98
N THR A 164 -12.43 6.10 3.16
CA THR A 164 -11.99 5.47 4.42
C THR A 164 -12.20 3.96 4.42
N GLN A 165 -13.27 3.46 3.79
CA GLN A 165 -13.47 2.01 3.58
C GLN A 165 -12.34 1.40 2.73
N ALA A 166 -11.92 2.09 1.67
CA ALA A 166 -10.80 1.64 0.84
C ALA A 166 -9.47 1.63 1.61
N MET A 167 -9.21 2.64 2.43
CA MET A 167 -8.01 2.71 3.29
C MET A 167 -7.97 1.54 4.28
N PHE A 168 -9.08 1.21 4.92
CA PHE A 168 -9.17 0.08 5.83
C PHE A 168 -8.89 -1.27 5.15
N ILE A 169 -9.45 -1.48 3.94
CA ILE A 169 -9.15 -2.69 3.14
C ILE A 169 -7.65 -2.73 2.80
N LEU A 170 -7.07 -1.59 2.41
CA LEU A 170 -5.64 -1.48 2.12
C LEU A 170 -4.79 -1.86 3.33
N SER A 171 -5.13 -1.37 4.53
CA SER A 171 -4.45 -1.74 5.78
C SER A 171 -4.45 -3.24 6.04
N ILE A 172 -5.59 -3.90 5.85
CA ILE A 172 -5.72 -5.35 6.08
C ILE A 172 -4.87 -6.11 5.08
N CYS A 173 -4.91 -5.74 3.81
CA CYS A 173 -4.08 -6.35 2.77
C CYS A 173 -2.60 -6.19 3.11
N GLN A 174 -2.17 -4.98 3.44
CA GLN A 174 -0.78 -4.68 3.77
C GLN A 174 -0.30 -5.48 4.99
N PHE A 175 -1.09 -5.54 6.07
CA PHE A 175 -0.78 -6.36 7.23
C PHE A 175 -0.69 -7.84 6.86
N SER A 176 -1.62 -8.35 6.05
CA SER A 176 -1.63 -9.75 5.61
C SER A 176 -0.37 -10.09 4.80
N PHE A 177 0.05 -9.22 3.89
CA PHE A 177 1.27 -9.39 3.11
C PHE A 177 2.53 -9.30 3.97
N MET A 178 2.61 -8.35 4.90
CA MET A 178 3.75 -8.23 5.82
C MET A 178 3.86 -9.42 6.79
N ALA A 179 2.73 -9.88 7.33
CA ALA A 179 2.67 -11.07 8.19
C ALA A 179 3.07 -12.33 7.41
N SER A 180 2.61 -12.47 6.16
CA SER A 180 3.01 -13.58 5.29
C SER A 180 4.50 -13.52 4.97
N TYR A 181 5.03 -12.35 4.60
CA TYR A 181 6.46 -12.17 4.32
C TYR A 181 7.32 -12.52 5.55
N SER A 182 6.99 -11.97 6.72
CA SER A 182 7.72 -12.25 7.96
C SER A 182 7.59 -13.72 8.38
N GLY A 183 6.42 -14.33 8.22
CA GLY A 183 6.20 -15.74 8.55
C GLY A 183 6.97 -16.69 7.63
N ILE A 184 6.94 -16.44 6.32
CA ILE A 184 7.65 -17.30 5.36
C ILE A 184 9.16 -17.11 5.49
N THR A 185 9.66 -15.89 5.66
CA THR A 185 11.09 -15.65 5.90
C THR A 185 11.58 -16.32 7.19
N TRP A 186 10.82 -16.24 8.28
CA TRP A 186 11.13 -16.97 9.51
C TRP A 186 11.15 -18.49 9.30
N PHE A 187 10.18 -19.04 8.58
CA PHE A 187 10.13 -20.47 8.24
C PHE A 187 11.32 -20.89 7.37
N LEU A 188 11.67 -20.09 6.36
CA LEU A 188 12.81 -20.33 5.48
C LEU A 188 14.13 -20.33 6.25
N LEU A 189 14.31 -19.43 7.22
CA LEU A 189 15.50 -19.41 8.09
C LEU A 189 15.66 -20.68 8.94
N GLN A 190 14.56 -21.34 9.32
CA GLN A 190 14.62 -22.63 10.03
C GLN A 190 14.97 -23.78 9.09
N VAL A 191 14.46 -23.74 7.85
CA VAL A 191 14.65 -24.80 6.84
C VAL A 191 15.99 -24.66 6.09
N GLN A 192 16.67 -23.51 6.19
CA GLN A 192 17.93 -23.24 5.49
C GLN A 192 19.01 -24.31 5.74
N VAL A 193 19.01 -24.95 6.93
CA VAL A 193 19.99 -25.97 7.31
C VAL A 193 19.90 -27.23 6.44
N TYR A 194 18.73 -27.49 5.86
CA TYR A 194 18.45 -28.68 5.04
C TYR A 194 18.50 -28.40 3.53
N MET A 195 18.71 -27.15 3.11
CA MET A 195 18.67 -26.73 1.71
C MET A 195 20.02 -26.25 1.21
N THR A 196 20.30 -26.52 -0.07
CA THR A 196 21.45 -25.92 -0.75
C THR A 196 21.25 -24.41 -0.91
N SER A 197 22.34 -23.63 -0.84
CA SER A 197 22.28 -22.16 -0.97
C SER A 197 21.56 -21.69 -2.25
N PHE A 198 21.59 -22.49 -3.31
CA PHE A 198 20.89 -22.22 -4.56
C PHE A 198 19.35 -22.36 -4.42
N GLN A 199 18.88 -23.48 -3.87
CA GLN A 199 17.45 -23.71 -3.66
C GLN A 199 16.87 -22.67 -2.71
N TYR A 200 17.63 -22.32 -1.67
CA TYR A 200 17.27 -21.27 -0.73
C TYR A 200 17.11 -19.91 -1.42
N SER A 201 18.06 -19.51 -2.28
CA SER A 201 17.99 -18.24 -3.02
C SER A 201 16.85 -18.18 -4.05
N VAL A 202 16.54 -19.28 -4.75
CA VAL A 202 15.41 -19.34 -5.70
C VAL A 202 14.07 -19.26 -4.97
N ILE A 203 13.92 -20.02 -3.88
CA ILE A 203 12.69 -19.98 -3.07
C ILE A 203 12.52 -18.60 -2.44
N LEU A 204 13.58 -18.01 -1.90
CA LEU A 204 13.55 -16.66 -1.33
C LEU A 204 13.17 -15.62 -2.39
N SER A 205 13.68 -15.74 -3.62
CA SER A 205 13.31 -14.85 -4.73
C SER A 205 11.85 -14.98 -5.15
N LEU A 206 11.28 -16.19 -5.13
CA LEU A 206 9.85 -16.42 -5.42
C LEU A 206 8.95 -15.97 -4.27
N VAL A 207 9.44 -16.08 -3.03
CA VAL A 207 8.76 -15.69 -1.79
C VAL A 207 8.86 -14.20 -1.51
N TYR A 208 9.80 -13.49 -2.15
CA TYR A 208 9.92 -12.03 -2.11
C TYR A 208 8.69 -11.38 -2.75
N ALA A 209 7.56 -11.47 -2.05
CA ALA A 209 6.23 -11.01 -2.42
C ALA A 209 6.10 -9.49 -2.24
N THR A 210 7.12 -8.86 -1.68
CA THR A 210 7.20 -7.44 -1.38
C THR A 210 7.01 -6.54 -2.62
N PRO A 211 7.74 -6.71 -3.73
CA PRO A 211 7.46 -6.00 -4.98
C PRO A 211 6.08 -6.33 -5.57
N TYR A 212 5.63 -7.57 -5.45
CA TYR A 212 4.29 -7.99 -5.91
C TYR A 212 3.18 -7.30 -5.11
N ALA A 213 3.29 -7.19 -3.79
CA ALA A 213 2.37 -6.46 -2.92
C ALA A 213 2.41 -4.95 -3.22
N CYS A 214 3.60 -4.37 -3.37
CA CYS A 214 3.79 -2.97 -3.73
C CYS A 214 3.17 -2.59 -5.08
N LEU A 215 3.10 -3.50 -6.05
CA LEU A 215 2.48 -3.25 -7.36
C LEU A 215 0.99 -3.63 -7.41
N THR A 216 0.59 -4.70 -6.71
CA THR A 216 -0.81 -5.13 -6.68
C THR A 216 -1.69 -4.17 -5.88
N LEU A 217 -1.19 -3.60 -4.77
CA LEU A 217 -1.94 -2.62 -3.97
C LEU A 217 -2.41 -1.39 -4.76
N PRO A 218 -1.56 -0.66 -5.52
CA PRO A 218 -1.99 0.47 -6.35
C PRO A 218 -2.86 0.03 -7.54
N LEU A 219 -2.66 -1.17 -8.10
CA LEU A 219 -3.54 -1.72 -9.15
C LEU A 219 -4.95 -2.01 -8.61
N VAL A 220 -5.04 -2.59 -7.41
CA VAL A 220 -6.31 -2.80 -6.70
C VAL A 220 -6.95 -1.46 -6.38
N LEU A 221 -6.18 -0.47 -5.92
CA LEU A 221 -6.69 0.88 -5.66
C LEU A 221 -7.24 1.52 -6.95
N CYS A 222 -6.52 1.42 -8.07
CA CYS A 222 -6.97 1.89 -9.37
C CYS A 222 -8.23 1.17 -9.84
N ALA A 223 -8.33 -0.15 -9.63
CA ALA A 223 -9.51 -0.94 -9.97
C ALA A 223 -10.73 -0.51 -9.14
N ILE A 224 -10.55 -0.30 -7.82
CA ILE A 224 -11.59 0.20 -6.92
C ILE A 224 -12.03 1.61 -7.34
N LEU A 225 -11.08 2.51 -7.63
CA LEU A 225 -11.40 3.87 -8.08
C LEU A 225 -12.16 3.86 -9.41
N ARG A 226 -11.77 3.01 -10.37
CA ARG A 226 -12.50 2.82 -11.63
C ARG A 226 -13.91 2.26 -11.40
N PHE A 227 -14.03 1.29 -10.50
CA PHE A 227 -15.33 0.73 -10.11
C PHE A 227 -16.24 1.80 -9.50
N ILE A 228 -15.74 2.60 -8.55
CA ILE A 228 -16.47 3.72 -7.94
C ILE A 228 -16.88 4.76 -8.99
N LYS A 229 -15.95 5.13 -9.91
CA LYS A 229 -16.24 6.05 -11.01
C LYS A 229 -17.35 5.53 -11.92
N ASN A 230 -17.28 4.26 -12.30
CA ASN A 230 -18.29 3.63 -13.14
C ASN A 230 -19.64 3.52 -12.44
N GLN A 231 -19.66 3.20 -11.15
CA GLN A 231 -20.88 3.19 -10.34
C GLN A 231 -21.50 4.59 -10.26
N ARG A 232 -20.69 5.64 -10.04
CA ARG A 232 -21.16 7.03 -10.04
C ARG A 232 -21.73 7.44 -11.40
N ASN A 233 -21.06 7.09 -12.50
CA ASN A 233 -21.57 7.35 -13.84
C ASN A 233 -22.92 6.66 -14.07
N ARG A 234 -23.07 5.38 -13.69
CA ARG A 234 -24.35 4.67 -13.80
C ARG A 234 -25.48 5.33 -12.99
N SER A 235 -25.20 5.76 -11.76
CA SER A 235 -26.19 6.49 -10.96
C SER A 235 -26.59 7.82 -11.60
N ILE A 236 -25.63 8.60 -12.11
CA ILE A 236 -25.91 9.85 -12.81
C ILE A 236 -26.74 9.58 -14.07
N THR A 237 -26.33 8.64 -14.93
CA THR A 237 -27.08 8.27 -16.13
C THR A 237 -28.49 7.78 -15.80
N SER A 238 -28.67 7.04 -14.70
CA SER A 238 -30.02 6.63 -14.27
C SER A 238 -30.89 7.82 -13.86
N LEU A 239 -30.32 8.84 -13.19
CA LEU A 239 -31.02 10.06 -12.79
C LEU A 239 -31.28 10.99 -13.99
N THR A 240 -30.36 11.04 -14.96
CA THR A 240 -30.52 11.86 -16.18
C THR A 240 -31.52 11.24 -17.15
N ASN A 241 -31.59 9.90 -17.24
CA ASN A 241 -32.55 9.19 -18.08
C ASN A 241 -33.93 9.06 -17.43
N HIS A 242 -34.02 9.06 -16.09
CA HIS A 242 -35.28 9.32 -15.37
C HIS A 242 -35.51 10.83 -15.26
N ARG A 243 -35.77 11.46 -16.40
CA ARG A 243 -36.40 12.77 -16.40
C ARG A 243 -37.88 12.54 -16.08
N GLU A 244 -38.21 12.42 -14.79
CA GLU A 244 -39.62 12.31 -14.37
C GLU A 244 -40.41 13.41 -15.07
N THR A 245 -41.44 13.02 -15.80
CA THR A 245 -42.35 14.00 -16.38
C THR A 245 -43.03 14.74 -15.23
N HIS A 246 -43.31 16.04 -15.42
CA HIS A 246 -43.87 16.90 -14.37
C HIS A 246 -45.19 16.32 -13.79
N GLU A 247 -45.91 15.52 -14.58
CA GLU A 247 -47.10 14.78 -14.19
C GLU A 247 -46.81 13.58 -13.27
N GLU A 248 -45.80 12.77 -13.54
CA GLU A 248 -45.40 11.65 -12.67
C GLU A 248 -44.92 12.14 -11.30
N HIS A 249 -44.20 13.26 -11.28
CA HIS A 249 -43.74 13.88 -10.04
C HIS A 249 -44.92 14.46 -9.25
N MET A 250 -45.90 15.08 -9.91
CA MET A 250 -47.10 15.57 -9.22
C MET A 250 -47.96 14.44 -8.67
N GLN A 251 -48.18 13.36 -9.45
CA GLN A 251 -48.91 12.20 -8.96
C GLN A 251 -48.26 11.57 -7.72
N LYS A 252 -46.94 11.49 -7.65
CA LYS A 252 -46.23 11.02 -6.44
C LYS A 252 -46.47 11.93 -5.24
N ILE A 253 -46.44 13.25 -5.42
CA ILE A 253 -46.71 14.20 -4.33
C ILE A 253 -48.14 14.06 -3.83
N THR A 254 -49.14 13.95 -4.73
CA THR A 254 -50.54 13.77 -4.34
C THR A 254 -50.76 12.46 -3.58
N LYS A 255 -50.03 11.39 -3.96
CA LYS A 255 -50.10 10.08 -3.31
C LYS A 255 -49.41 10.01 -1.94
N ILE A 256 -48.56 10.99 -1.61
CA ILE A 256 -47.93 11.15 -0.29
C ILE A 256 -48.81 12.02 0.62
N TRP A 257 -49.63 12.90 0.03
CA TRP A 257 -50.51 13.84 0.74
C TRP A 257 -51.91 13.28 1.04
N ASN A 258 -52.38 12.29 0.26
CA ASN A 258 -53.58 11.50 0.54
C ASN A 258 -53.22 10.22 1.29
#